data_AF-A0A8C7WW87-F1
#
_entry.id   AF-A0A8C7WW87-F1
#
_cell.length_a   1.000
_cell.length_b   1.000
_cell.length_c   1.000
_cell.angle_alpha   90.00
_cell.angle_beta   90.00
_cell.angle_gamma   90.00
#
_symmetry.space_group_name_H-M   'P 1'
#
loop_
_entity.id
_entity.type
_entity.pdbx_description
1 polymer ?
#
loop_
_entity_poly.entity_id
_entity_poly.type
_entity_poly.pdbx_seq_one_letter_code
_entity_poly.pdbx_strand_id
1 'polypeptide(L)'
;MSARGGKKKVTKLSRSSRAGVIFPVGRMMRYLRTGTHKYRIGMGAPVYMAAVIEYLAAEILELAGNAARDNKKGRITPRHIKLAVANDEELNQSACNRFPCETTTFCSYLYNFLLFNFFFHGGPNNESHDCL
;
A
#
# COMPACT_ATOMS: atom_id res chain seq x y z
N MET A 1 20.28 31.13 30.98
CA MET A 1 19.67 29.85 30.55
C MET A 1 18.23 30.14 30.13
N SER A 2 17.90 30.09 28.82
CA SER A 2 16.55 30.40 28.35
C SER A 2 15.67 29.15 28.41
N ALA A 3 14.71 29.16 29.34
CA ALA A 3 13.71 28.11 29.49
C ALA A 3 12.76 28.13 28.27
N ARG A 4 12.95 27.19 27.35
CA ARG A 4 11.97 26.95 26.28
C ARG A 4 10.75 26.26 26.90
N GLY A 5 9.69 27.05 27.11
CA GLY A 5 8.42 26.60 27.65
C GLY A 5 7.89 25.35 26.93
N GLY A 6 7.57 24.32 27.72
CA GLY A 6 6.97 23.08 27.26
C GLY A 6 5.56 23.32 26.74
N LYS A 7 5.42 23.54 25.43
CA LYS A 7 4.13 23.43 24.76
C LYS A 7 3.71 21.96 24.78
N LYS A 8 2.48 21.66 25.25
CA LYS A 8 1.85 20.34 25.16
C LYS A 8 2.11 19.76 23.77
N LYS A 9 2.64 18.53 23.73
CA LYS A 9 2.96 17.80 22.50
C LYS A 9 1.64 17.50 21.78
N VAL A 10 1.16 18.42 20.95
CA VAL A 10 0.03 18.16 20.05
C VAL A 10 0.45 16.99 19.17
N THR A 11 -0.32 15.91 19.21
CA THR A 11 -0.09 14.73 18.37
C THR A 11 -0.18 15.19 16.92
N LYS A 12 0.97 15.19 16.23
CA LYS A 12 1.03 15.60 14.82
C LYS A 12 0.33 14.51 14.01
N LEU A 13 -0.81 14.85 13.42
CA LEU A 13 -1.46 14.03 12.40
C LEU A 13 -0.44 13.66 11.31
N SER A 14 -0.44 12.40 10.90
CA SER A 14 0.48 11.90 9.89
C SER A 14 0.11 12.47 8.52
N ARG A 15 1.08 12.54 7.61
CA ARG A 15 0.80 13.00 6.23
C ARG A 15 -0.12 12.06 5.47
N SER A 16 -0.06 10.77 5.78
CA SER A 16 -1.00 9.76 5.25
C SER A 16 -2.41 10.00 5.77
N SER A 17 -2.58 10.22 7.08
CA SER A 17 -3.91 10.45 7.66
C SER A 17 -4.55 11.75 7.17
N ARG A 18 -3.74 12.78 6.88
CA ARG A 18 -4.23 14.03 6.27
C ARG A 18 -4.62 13.88 4.80
N ALA A 19 -3.98 12.96 4.08
CA ALA A 19 -4.22 12.70 2.67
C ALA A 19 -5.31 11.64 2.43
N GLY A 20 -5.77 10.95 3.48
CA GLY A 20 -6.80 9.90 3.37
C GLY A 20 -6.29 8.62 2.72
N VAL A 21 -4.98 8.36 2.76
CA VAL A 21 -4.35 7.18 2.14
C VAL A 21 -3.79 6.26 3.22
N ILE A 22 -3.94 4.95 3.04
CA ILE A 22 -3.36 3.92 3.90
C ILE A 22 -1.84 3.84 3.69
N PHE A 23 -1.37 4.06 2.45
CA PHE A 23 0.05 3.98 2.15
C PHE A 23 0.88 5.07 2.85
N PRO A 24 2.12 4.76 3.29
CA PRO A 24 2.94 5.68 4.07
C PRO A 24 3.58 6.79 3.21
N VAL A 25 2.89 7.92 3.02
CA VAL A 25 3.35 9.12 2.29
C VAL A 25 4.72 9.60 2.77
N GLY A 26 4.97 9.52 4.09
CA GLY A 26 6.24 9.93 4.66
C GLY A 26 7.42 9.06 4.20
N ARG A 27 7.18 7.76 4.04
CA ARG A 27 8.17 6.80 3.55
C ARG A 27 8.39 6.97 2.05
N MET A 28 7.32 7.20 1.29
CA MET A 28 7.39 7.48 -0.16
C MET A 28 8.26 8.70 -0.44
N MET A 29 8.08 9.78 0.32
CA MET A 29 8.93 10.98 0.19
C MET A 29 10.42 10.69 0.43
N ARG A 30 10.74 9.83 1.39
CA ARG A 30 12.14 9.43 1.66
C ARG A 30 12.68 8.64 0.48
N TYR A 31 11.94 7.66 -0.03
CA TYR A 31 12.35 6.88 -1.20
C TYR A 31 12.54 7.74 -2.44
N LEU A 32 11.67 8.70 -2.69
CA LEU A 32 11.85 9.64 -3.79
C LEU A 32 13.15 10.44 -3.60
N ARG A 33 13.42 10.98 -2.40
CA ARG A 33 14.65 11.75 -2.13
C ARG A 33 15.92 10.94 -2.28
N THR A 34 15.90 9.68 -1.83
CA THR A 34 17.03 8.75 -1.98
C THR A 34 17.18 8.25 -3.42
N GLY A 35 16.10 8.15 -4.19
CA GLY A 35 16.16 7.72 -5.59
C GLY A 35 16.57 8.82 -6.55
N THR A 36 16.16 10.07 -6.30
CA THR A 36 16.30 11.19 -7.23
C THR A 36 17.05 12.37 -6.62
N HIS A 37 18.32 12.15 -6.25
CA HIS A 37 19.19 13.14 -5.60
C HIS A 37 19.32 14.49 -6.33
N LYS A 38 19.14 14.50 -7.66
CA LYS A 38 19.25 15.70 -8.51
C LYS A 38 17.99 16.58 -8.48
N TYR A 39 16.82 16.04 -8.16
CA TYR A 39 15.55 16.73 -8.33
C TYR A 39 14.94 17.18 -7.01
N ARG A 40 14.33 18.37 -7.01
CA ARG A 40 13.55 18.84 -5.87
C ARG A 40 12.16 18.21 -5.93
N ILE A 41 11.79 17.50 -4.87
CA ILE A 41 10.50 16.81 -4.79
C ILE A 41 9.48 17.72 -4.10
N GLY A 42 8.43 18.11 -4.84
CA GLY A 42 7.29 18.84 -4.31
C GLY A 42 6.47 18.02 -3.31
N MET A 43 5.67 18.69 -2.46
CA MET A 43 4.91 18.00 -1.40
C MET A 43 3.77 17.13 -1.94
N GLY A 44 3.24 17.44 -3.13
CA GLY A 44 2.20 16.64 -3.78
C GLY A 44 2.71 15.33 -4.39
N ALA A 45 3.98 15.27 -4.81
CA ALA A 45 4.55 14.09 -5.46
C ALA A 45 4.47 12.80 -4.60
N PRO A 46 4.88 12.78 -3.32
CA PRO A 46 4.75 11.57 -2.51
C PRO A 46 3.30 11.20 -2.16
N VAL A 47 2.37 12.17 -2.18
CA VAL A 47 0.94 11.91 -1.96
C VAL A 47 0.35 11.22 -3.20
N TYR A 48 0.64 11.77 -4.38
CA TYR A 48 0.21 11.19 -5.66
C TYR A 48 0.74 9.76 -5.83
N MET A 49 2.04 9.55 -5.58
CA MET A 49 2.63 8.21 -5.66
C MET A 49 2.01 7.23 -4.67
N ALA A 50 1.72 7.66 -3.44
CA ALA A 50 1.06 6.81 -2.46
C ALA A 50 -0.36 6.41 -2.92
N ALA A 51 -1.14 7.36 -3.44
CA ALA A 51 -2.49 7.11 -3.92
C ALA A 51 -2.51 6.15 -5.12
N VAL A 52 -1.62 6.33 -6.09
CA VAL A 52 -1.55 5.45 -7.27
C VAL A 52 -1.16 4.02 -6.89
N ILE A 53 -0.16 3.84 -6.01
CA ILE A 53 0.24 2.51 -5.56
C ILE A 53 -0.87 1.84 -4.74
N GLU A 54 -1.58 2.62 -3.92
CA GLU A 54 -2.73 2.14 -3.15
C GLU A 54 -3.86 1.66 -4.06
N TYR A 55 -4.19 2.43 -5.09
CA TYR A 55 -5.17 2.06 -6.10
C TYR A 55 -4.79 0.75 -6.80
N LEU A 56 -3.56 0.63 -7.31
CA LEU A 56 -3.10 -0.59 -7.98
C LEU A 56 -3.08 -1.80 -7.05
N ALA A 57 -2.70 -1.61 -5.78
CA ALA A 57 -2.71 -2.69 -4.80
C ALA A 57 -4.13 -3.16 -4.47
N ALA A 58 -5.09 -2.24 -4.40
CA ALA A 58 -6.50 -2.56 -4.18
C ALA A 58 -7.08 -3.36 -5.36
N GLU A 59 -6.81 -2.93 -6.59
CA GLU A 59 -7.27 -3.61 -7.81
C GLU A 59 -6.78 -5.07 -7.88
N ILE A 60 -5.48 -5.28 -7.68
CA ILE A 60 -4.89 -6.63 -7.69
C ILE A 60 -5.48 -7.49 -6.56
N LEU A 61 -5.74 -6.91 -5.39
CA LEU A 61 -6.34 -7.63 -4.26
C LEU A 61 -7.81 -7.98 -4.51
N GLU A 62 -8.56 -7.13 -5.18
CA GLU A 62 -9.95 -7.39 -5.57
C GLU A 62 -10.03 -8.56 -6.54
N LEU A 63 -9.25 -8.52 -7.61
CA LEU A 63 -9.19 -9.62 -8.59
C LEU A 63 -8.66 -10.92 -7.97
N ALA A 64 -7.62 -10.85 -7.13
CA ALA A 64 -7.10 -12.02 -6.43
C ALA A 64 -8.08 -12.56 -5.38
N GLY A 65 -8.90 -11.69 -4.78
CA GLY A 65 -9.98 -12.05 -3.88
C GLY A 65 -11.11 -12.78 -4.60
N ASN A 66 -11.51 -12.30 -5.78
CA ASN A 66 -12.49 -12.96 -6.63
C ASN A 66 -12.00 -14.34 -7.07
N ALA A 67 -10.76 -14.44 -7.56
CA ALA A 67 -10.14 -15.72 -7.89
C ALA A 67 -10.06 -16.68 -6.67
N ALA A 68 -9.86 -16.16 -5.46
CA ALA A 68 -9.88 -16.98 -4.24
C ALA A 68 -11.28 -17.53 -3.92
N ARG A 69 -12.32 -16.68 -4.06
CA ARG A 69 -13.73 -17.05 -3.87
C ARG A 69 -14.17 -18.10 -4.88
N ASP A 70 -13.78 -17.96 -6.14
CA ASP A 70 -14.06 -18.94 -7.20
C ASP A 70 -13.45 -20.31 -6.87
N ASN A 71 -12.24 -20.30 -6.29
CA ASN A 71 -11.57 -21.51 -5.81
C ASN A 71 -12.09 -22.00 -4.44
N LYS A 72 -13.16 -21.40 -3.90
CA LYS A 72 -13.77 -21.70 -2.59
C LYS A 72 -12.79 -21.62 -1.42
N LYS A 73 -11.80 -20.73 -1.52
CA LYS A 73 -10.76 -20.51 -0.50
C LYS A 73 -10.91 -19.13 0.12
N GLY A 74 -10.98 -19.06 1.45
CA GLY A 74 -11.01 -17.80 2.19
C GLY A 74 -9.66 -17.08 2.29
N ARG A 75 -8.56 -17.71 1.87
CA ARG A 75 -7.21 -17.13 1.89
C ARG A 75 -6.70 -16.92 0.46
N ILE A 76 -6.28 -15.70 0.15
CA ILE A 76 -5.60 -15.39 -1.12
C ILE A 76 -4.27 -16.14 -1.15
N THR A 77 -3.93 -16.85 -2.21
CA THR A 77 -2.63 -17.53 -2.36
C THR A 77 -1.88 -16.96 -3.56
N PRO A 78 -0.55 -17.17 -3.71
CA PRO A 78 0.18 -16.73 -4.89
C PRO A 78 -0.45 -17.17 -6.22
N ARG A 79 -1.15 -18.32 -6.23
CA ARG A 79 -1.90 -18.80 -7.38
C ARG A 79 -3.08 -17.89 -7.77
N HIS A 80 -3.81 -17.34 -6.79
CA HIS A 80 -4.93 -16.45 -7.07
C HIS A 80 -4.45 -15.11 -7.65
N ILE A 81 -3.29 -14.62 -7.19
CA ILE A 81 -2.65 -13.41 -7.75
C ILE A 81 -2.22 -13.69 -9.20
N LYS A 82 -1.62 -14.86 -9.48
CA LYS A 82 -1.24 -15.23 -10.84
C LYS A 82 -2.45 -15.32 -11.77
N LEU A 83 -3.57 -15.91 -11.30
CA LEU A 83 -4.80 -15.99 -12.08
C LEU A 83 -5.41 -14.61 -12.33
N ALA A 84 -5.44 -13.74 -11.32
CA ALA A 84 -5.91 -12.37 -11.44
C ALA A 84 -5.13 -11.56 -12.49
N VAL A 85 -3.80 -11.63 -12.46
CA VAL A 85 -2.94 -10.91 -13.41
C VAL A 85 -3.02 -11.52 -14.83
N ALA A 86 -3.17 -12.83 -14.96
CA ALA A 86 -3.24 -13.48 -16.27
C ALA A 86 -4.58 -13.27 -16.98
N ASN A 87 -5.66 -13.05 -16.22
CA ASN A 87 -7.00 -12.85 -16.77
C ASN A 87 -7.33 -11.38 -17.07
N ASP A 88 -6.51 -10.44 -16.60
CA ASP A 88 -6.70 -9.00 -16.82
C ASP A 88 -5.70 -8.49 -17.85
N GLU A 89 -6.20 -7.98 -18.98
CA GLU A 89 -5.35 -7.56 -20.11
C GLU A 89 -4.43 -6.37 -19.76
N GLU A 90 -4.91 -5.43 -18.94
CA GLU A 90 -4.15 -4.24 -18.55
C GLU A 90 -3.02 -4.59 -17.55
N LEU A 91 -3.31 -5.48 -16.59
CA LEU A 91 -2.31 -6.00 -15.65
C LEU A 91 -1.33 -6.93 -16.33
N ASN A 92 -1.78 -7.77 -17.27
CA ASN A 92 -0.89 -8.62 -18.05
C ASN A 92 0.06 -7.78 -18.90
N GLN A 93 -0.42 -6.71 -19.53
CA GLN A 93 0.43 -5.85 -20.36
C GLN A 93 1.44 -5.01 -19.55
N SER A 94 1.07 -4.57 -18.34
CA SER A 94 1.97 -3.85 -17.44
C SER A 94 2.98 -4.77 -16.72
N ALA A 95 2.62 -6.03 -16.45
CA ALA A 95 3.49 -7.00 -15.78
C ALA A 95 4.42 -7.76 -16.76
N CYS A 96 3.89 -8.23 -17.89
CA CYS A 96 4.58 -9.15 -18.81
C CYS A 96 5.70 -8.46 -19.62
N ASN A 97 5.59 -7.14 -19.88
CA ASN A 97 6.61 -6.41 -20.63
C ASN A 97 7.81 -5.94 -19.80
N ARG A 98 7.78 -6.09 -18.46
CA ARG A 98 8.80 -5.50 -17.57
C ARG A 98 9.48 -6.49 -16.63
N PHE A 99 8.86 -7.62 -16.31
CA PHE A 99 9.44 -8.63 -15.44
C PHE A 99 9.60 -9.93 -16.23
N PRO A 100 10.83 -10.36 -16.58
CA PRO A 100 11.02 -11.72 -17.05
C PRO A 100 10.44 -12.66 -16.00
N CYS A 101 9.67 -13.63 -16.47
CA CYS A 101 8.90 -14.61 -15.71
C CYS A 101 9.77 -15.60 -14.91
N GLU A 102 10.82 -15.11 -14.26
CA GLU A 102 11.57 -15.81 -13.24
C GLU A 102 11.73 -14.83 -12.09
N THR A 103 10.77 -14.81 -11.17
CA THR A 103 11.02 -14.53 -9.74
C THR A 103 9.70 -14.55 -8.98
N THR A 104 9.49 -15.66 -8.27
CA THR A 104 8.57 -15.78 -7.13
C THR A 104 8.73 -14.67 -6.09
N THR A 105 9.82 -13.90 -6.13
CA THR A 105 10.11 -12.77 -5.24
C THR A 105 9.14 -11.60 -5.38
N PHE A 106 8.67 -11.21 -6.58
CA PHE A 106 7.73 -10.09 -6.70
C PHE A 106 6.40 -10.40 -5.99
N CYS A 107 5.95 -11.65 -6.10
CA CYS A 107 4.79 -12.16 -5.39
C CYS A 107 5.03 -12.20 -3.86
N SER A 108 6.22 -12.62 -3.40
CA SER A 108 6.59 -12.63 -1.98
C SER A 108 6.73 -11.24 -1.34
N TYR A 109 7.21 -10.24 -2.10
CA TYR A 109 7.31 -8.85 -1.63
C TYR A 109 5.95 -8.18 -1.53
N LEU A 110 5.06 -8.39 -2.51
CA LEU A 110 3.68 -7.91 -2.44
C LEU A 110 2.95 -8.54 -1.24
N TYR A 111 3.15 -9.84 -1.00
CA TYR A 111 2.56 -10.57 0.11
C TYR A 111 3.08 -10.10 1.48
N ASN A 112 4.39 -9.91 1.64
CA ASN A 112 4.97 -9.40 2.90
C ASN A 112 4.62 -7.92 3.16
N PHE A 113 4.53 -7.10 2.10
CA PHE A 113 4.16 -5.69 2.24
C PHE A 113 2.68 -5.53 2.62
N LEU A 114 1.79 -6.34 2.03
CA LEU A 114 0.35 -6.33 2.30
C LEU A 114 0.01 -6.99 3.65
N LEU A 115 0.64 -8.11 4.02
CA LEU A 115 0.40 -8.76 5.32
C LEU A 115 0.81 -7.85 6.50
N PHE A 116 1.91 -7.10 6.37
CA PHE A 116 2.43 -6.28 7.47
C PHE A 116 1.67 -4.96 7.68
N ASN A 117 1.10 -4.36 6.63
CA ASN A 117 0.35 -3.09 6.76
C ASN A 117 -1.17 -3.28 6.80
N PHE A 118 -1.71 -4.30 6.14
CA PHE A 118 -3.17 -4.49 6.05
C PHE A 118 -3.71 -5.48 7.09
N PHE A 119 -2.92 -6.46 7.53
CA PHE A 119 -3.38 -7.47 8.50
C PHE A 119 -2.99 -7.16 9.96
N PHE A 120 -1.89 -6.41 10.19
CA PHE A 120 -1.39 -6.11 11.54
C PHE A 120 -1.77 -4.73 12.11
N HIS A 121 -2.48 -3.89 11.35
CA HIS A 121 -3.06 -2.64 11.85
C HIS A 121 -4.56 -2.74 12.21
N GLY A 122 -5.07 -3.96 12.41
CA GLY A 122 -6.37 -4.23 13.03
C GLY A 122 -6.20 -4.67 14.48
N GLY A 123 -6.05 -3.72 15.41
CA GLY A 123 -6.06 -3.97 16.85
C GLY A 123 -6.37 -2.67 17.62
N PRO A 124 -7.21 -2.73 18.64
CA PRO A 124 -8.49 -2.03 18.69
C PRO A 124 -8.35 -0.65 19.36
N ASN A 125 -9.02 0.36 18.81
CA ASN A 125 -9.40 1.54 19.58
C ASN A 125 -10.80 1.97 19.13
N ASN A 126 -11.78 1.46 19.87
CA ASN A 126 -13.02 2.12 20.25
C ASN A 126 -13.78 2.89 19.16
N GLU A 127 -14.69 2.21 18.47
CA GLU A 127 -15.94 2.81 18.02
C GLU A 127 -17.01 1.72 18.04
N SER A 128 -17.72 1.67 19.16
CA SER A 128 -18.99 0.98 19.32
C SER A 128 -20.08 1.94 18.85
N HIS A 129 -20.48 1.84 17.59
CA HIS A 129 -21.76 2.37 17.12
C HIS A 129 -22.30 1.48 16.00
N ASP A 130 -23.28 0.67 16.40
CA ASP A 130 -24.55 0.42 15.71
C ASP A 130 -24.53 0.12 14.21
N CYS A 131 -24.70 -1.17 13.87
CA CYS A 131 -25.50 -1.60 12.73
C CYS A 131 -26.27 -2.87 13.11
N LEU A 132 -27.57 -2.69 13.38
CA LEU A 132 -28.62 -3.69 13.14
C LEU A 132 -28.68 -4.05 11.65
#